data_AF-A0A0Q8A0D1-F1
#
_entry.id   AF-A0A0Q8A0D1-F1
#
_cell.length_a   1.000
_cell.length_b   1.000
_cell.length_c   1.000
_cell.angle_alpha   90.00
_cell.angle_beta   90.00
_cell.angle_gamma   90.00
#
_symmetry.space_group_name_H-M   'P 1'
#
loop_
_entity.id
_entity.type
_entity.pdbx_description
1 polymer ?
#
loop_
_entity_poly.entity_id
_entity_poly.type
_entity_poly.pdbx_seq_one_letter_code
_entity_poly.pdbx_strand_id
1 'polypeptide(L)'
;MPPPRRRSRAWVWVLALVVLVVGGGAVGGFLLLNDDGDEKDGGAGGGAGNAAAGPYANACAVLQPATVEELIGTLPAGPHEVSEEYAESLPPGDPLSRTRSSCSVGSVEERRENLSRVVLDINISADKELLGDPTELLDGGEPLPGVDGGYIQSDERVTRVAWIHGAAALTLTLSHDRAFATDGVPEVVGVLNERVDERPTDAAEIPPAKKFGSDVVVDACSVFTHDEFEEGAGYRAAPDLVSRTYTTPSGSTYPTDFVNTTCRRTTAMKPFGEEQGADGLPYMDGSLSPLASIETHPTPGAALAAAQSRVDVSDYREKVRDLGDRAWLVGSSSLSLIVLKGNVKVELTAGLSNGNADWTPADMRKRLVPMAEKIVARM
;
A
#
# COMPACT_ATOMS: atom_id res chain seq x y z
N MET A 1 -42.69 57.96 -12.44
CA MET A 1 -41.36 58.39 -12.91
C MET A 1 -40.67 59.18 -11.81
N PRO A 2 -39.59 58.63 -11.24
CA PRO A 2 -38.41 59.42 -10.87
C PRO A 2 -37.14 58.88 -11.56
N PRO A 3 -36.12 59.71 -11.85
CA PRO A 3 -34.95 59.32 -12.64
C PRO A 3 -33.82 58.72 -11.77
N PRO A 4 -32.95 57.86 -12.34
CA PRO A 4 -31.81 57.30 -11.61
C PRO A 4 -30.63 58.29 -11.56
N ARG A 5 -30.07 58.45 -10.35
CA ARG A 5 -28.84 59.20 -10.07
C ARG A 5 -27.61 58.39 -10.51
N ARG A 6 -26.70 59.07 -11.22
CA ARG A 6 -25.32 58.64 -11.54
C ARG A 6 -24.45 58.50 -10.29
N ARG A 7 -23.54 57.50 -10.30
CA ARG A 7 -22.18 57.40 -9.71
C ARG A 7 -21.68 55.98 -10.05
N SER A 8 -20.46 55.64 -10.47
CA SER A 8 -19.19 56.32 -10.78
C SER A 8 -18.30 55.26 -11.47
N ARG A 9 -17.73 55.58 -12.65
CA ARG A 9 -16.92 54.68 -13.50
C ARG A 9 -15.44 54.65 -13.06
N ALA A 10 -15.13 53.96 -11.96
CA ALA A 10 -13.73 53.79 -11.50
C ALA A 10 -13.33 52.33 -11.24
N TRP A 11 -14.25 51.37 -11.37
CA TRP A 11 -14.00 49.97 -10.99
C TRP A 11 -13.60 49.03 -12.14
N VAL A 12 -13.61 49.52 -13.39
CA VAL A 12 -13.33 48.67 -14.58
C VAL A 12 -11.84 48.61 -14.91
N TRP A 13 -11.01 49.53 -14.41
CA TRP A 13 -9.58 49.57 -14.72
C TRP A 13 -8.68 48.77 -13.77
N VAL A 14 -9.17 48.40 -12.57
CA VAL A 14 -8.40 47.61 -11.60
C VAL A 14 -8.47 46.10 -11.89
N LEU A 15 -9.57 45.64 -12.49
CA LEU A 15 -9.78 44.22 -12.81
C LEU A 15 -9.03 43.76 -14.07
N ALA A 16 -8.73 44.67 -15.01
CA ALA A 16 -7.97 44.36 -16.22
C ALA A 16 -6.44 44.24 -15.99
N LEU A 17 -5.90 44.87 -14.92
CA LEU A 17 -4.48 44.80 -14.60
C LEU A 17 -4.11 43.49 -13.86
N VAL A 18 -5.03 42.95 -13.05
CA VAL A 18 -4.78 41.72 -12.27
C VAL A 18 -4.86 40.46 -13.14
N VAL A 19 -5.71 40.44 -14.17
CA VAL A 19 -5.79 39.31 -15.11
C VAL A 19 -4.58 39.24 -16.04
N LEU A 20 -3.88 40.36 -16.29
CA LEU A 20 -2.65 40.38 -17.09
C LEU A 20 -1.38 40.00 -16.30
N VAL A 21 -1.41 40.00 -14.96
CA VAL A 21 -0.25 39.61 -14.12
C VAL A 21 -0.26 38.12 -13.74
N VAL A 22 -1.41 37.43 -13.86
CA VAL A 22 -1.51 35.97 -13.60
C VAL A 22 -1.45 35.14 -14.90
N GLY A 23 -1.53 35.79 -16.07
CA GLY A 23 -1.74 35.11 -17.36
C GLY A 23 -0.55 35.04 -18.34
N GLY A 24 0.66 35.51 -18.01
CA GLY A 24 1.75 35.46 -19.00
C GLY A 24 3.14 35.83 -18.49
N GLY A 25 4.03 34.83 -18.44
CA GLY A 25 5.48 34.96 -18.21
C GLY A 25 5.92 34.03 -17.07
N ALA A 26 6.78 33.02 -17.22
CA ALA A 26 7.79 32.82 -18.24
C ALA A 26 8.15 31.33 -18.40
N VAL A 27 8.10 30.87 -19.65
CA VAL A 27 9.10 29.96 -20.19
C VAL A 27 10.38 30.79 -20.35
N GLY A 28 11.48 30.40 -19.71
CA GLY A 28 12.81 30.96 -19.96
C GLY A 28 13.73 30.93 -18.74
N GLY A 29 14.76 30.06 -18.76
CA GLY A 29 15.84 30.16 -17.77
C GLY A 29 16.74 28.96 -17.51
N PHE A 30 16.86 27.97 -18.42
CA PHE A 30 18.04 27.09 -18.40
C PHE A 30 19.20 27.84 -19.06
N LEU A 31 20.15 28.33 -18.27
CA LEU A 31 21.60 28.39 -18.52
C LEU A 31 22.31 29.20 -17.42
N LEU A 32 23.17 28.49 -16.69
CA LEU A 32 24.50 28.85 -16.16
C LEU A 32 24.76 30.28 -15.65
N LEU A 33 25.30 30.37 -14.43
CA LEU A 33 26.62 30.98 -14.17
C LEU A 33 27.14 30.55 -12.78
N ASN A 34 28.19 29.73 -12.80
CA ASN A 34 29.30 29.85 -11.84
C ASN A 34 29.97 31.21 -12.10
N ASP A 35 30.14 32.05 -11.09
CA ASP A 35 31.43 32.70 -10.84
C ASP A 35 31.51 33.29 -9.43
N ASP A 36 32.75 33.41 -8.97
CA ASP A 36 33.25 33.60 -7.61
C ASP A 36 32.93 34.94 -6.89
N GLY A 37 32.98 34.91 -5.54
CA GLY A 37 33.72 35.92 -4.76
C GLY A 37 32.95 36.96 -3.91
N ASP A 38 33.25 36.90 -2.61
CA ASP A 38 33.31 37.97 -1.58
C ASP A 38 32.08 38.42 -0.74
N GLU A 39 32.16 37.99 0.53
CA GLU A 39 31.92 38.71 1.81
C GLU A 39 30.98 39.94 1.85
N LYS A 40 29.87 39.82 2.60
CA LYS A 40 29.71 40.43 3.95
C LYS A 40 28.28 40.30 4.51
N ASP A 41 28.24 39.87 5.76
CA ASP A 41 27.36 40.24 6.88
C ASP A 41 25.86 40.53 6.66
N GLY A 42 25.06 39.72 7.37
CA GLY A 42 24.00 40.25 8.24
C GLY A 42 22.56 39.92 7.81
N GLY A 43 21.87 39.13 8.63
CA GLY A 43 20.40 39.10 8.60
C GLY A 43 19.80 37.77 9.05
N ALA A 44 19.29 37.75 10.27
CA ALA A 44 18.46 36.69 10.81
C ALA A 44 17.08 36.65 10.14
N GLY A 45 16.55 35.43 9.96
CA GLY A 45 15.14 35.17 9.68
C GLY A 45 14.86 34.74 8.25
N GLY A 46 14.47 33.49 8.06
CA GLY A 46 13.91 33.04 6.79
C GLY A 46 13.96 31.54 6.60
N GLY A 47 12.83 30.89 6.88
CA GLY A 47 12.43 29.63 6.26
C GLY A 47 13.21 28.40 6.74
N ALA A 48 12.49 27.49 7.39
CA ALA A 48 12.77 26.07 7.22
C ALA A 48 12.93 25.84 5.70
N GLY A 49 14.18 25.63 5.27
CA GLY A 49 14.46 25.23 3.91
C GLY A 49 13.63 24.00 3.63
N ASN A 50 12.91 23.99 2.52
CA ASN A 50 12.21 22.83 1.99
C ASN A 50 13.16 21.62 2.05
N ALA A 51 13.05 20.83 3.12
CA ALA A 51 13.54 19.48 3.12
C ALA A 51 12.61 18.75 2.16
N ALA A 52 13.05 18.61 0.91
CA ALA A 52 12.40 17.69 -0.01
C ALA A 52 12.34 16.35 0.73
N ALA A 53 11.14 15.77 0.89
CA ALA A 53 11.00 14.43 1.42
C ALA A 53 12.01 13.52 0.74
N GLY A 54 12.68 12.66 1.53
CA GLY A 54 13.42 11.57 0.93
C GLY A 54 12.47 10.76 0.04
N PRO A 55 12.93 10.30 -1.13
CA PRO A 55 12.08 9.51 -2.01
C PRO A 55 11.67 8.22 -1.31
N TYR A 56 10.42 7.85 -1.54
CA TYR A 56 9.80 6.63 -1.03
C TYR A 56 10.61 5.37 -1.36
N ALA A 57 10.59 4.40 -0.45
CA ALA A 57 11.10 3.06 -0.67
C ALA A 57 10.05 2.02 -0.21
N ASN A 58 9.75 1.07 -1.07
CA ASN A 58 8.86 -0.05 -0.78
C ASN A 58 9.61 -1.09 0.07
N ALA A 59 9.04 -1.43 1.24
CA ALA A 59 9.66 -2.33 2.20
C ALA A 59 9.83 -3.76 1.66
N CYS A 60 8.91 -4.26 0.82
CA CYS A 60 9.07 -5.59 0.24
C CYS A 60 10.08 -5.62 -0.90
N ALA A 61 10.23 -4.53 -1.65
CA ALA A 61 11.31 -4.42 -2.63
C ALA A 61 12.69 -4.30 -1.97
N VAL A 62 12.78 -3.67 -0.79
CA VAL A 62 14.00 -3.64 0.04
C VAL A 62 14.27 -5.01 0.68
N LEU A 63 13.27 -5.64 1.29
CA LEU A 63 13.44 -6.92 1.98
C LEU A 63 13.71 -8.08 1.00
N GLN A 64 13.10 -8.03 -0.18
CA GLN A 64 13.18 -9.05 -1.24
C GLN A 64 12.75 -10.45 -0.74
N PRO A 65 11.42 -10.73 -0.64
CA PRO A 65 10.90 -12.00 -0.13
C PRO A 65 11.46 -13.27 -0.80
N ALA A 66 11.92 -13.18 -2.06
CA ALA A 66 12.53 -14.31 -2.76
C ALA A 66 13.90 -14.74 -2.19
N THR A 67 14.62 -13.83 -1.53
CA THR A 67 15.98 -14.04 -1.01
C THR A 67 16.09 -13.80 0.49
N VAL A 68 14.96 -13.57 1.18
CA VAL A 68 14.96 -13.21 2.61
C VAL A 68 15.52 -14.32 3.49
N GLU A 69 15.36 -15.60 3.09
CA GLU A 69 15.98 -16.74 3.75
C GLU A 69 17.51 -16.66 3.73
N GLU A 70 18.11 -16.25 2.60
CA GLU A 70 19.56 -16.11 2.44
C GLU A 70 20.10 -14.93 3.26
N LEU A 71 19.32 -13.85 3.35
CA LEU A 71 19.71 -12.64 4.07
C LEU A 71 19.69 -12.84 5.59
N ILE A 72 18.68 -13.53 6.13
CA ILE A 72 18.43 -13.56 7.59
C ILE A 72 18.69 -14.96 8.17
N GLY A 73 18.61 -16.02 7.37
CA GLY A 73 18.99 -17.38 7.76
C GLY A 73 17.99 -18.10 8.70
N THR A 74 16.82 -17.52 8.95
CA THR A 74 15.93 -17.95 10.04
C THR A 74 14.54 -18.39 9.63
N LEU A 75 14.17 -18.17 8.38
CA LEU A 75 12.90 -18.66 7.86
C LEU A 75 13.08 -20.13 7.40
N PRO A 76 12.19 -21.05 7.81
CA PRO A 76 12.22 -22.42 7.32
C PRO A 76 12.07 -22.44 5.80
N ALA A 77 12.86 -23.28 5.12
CA ALA A 77 12.73 -23.46 3.68
C ALA A 77 11.31 -23.92 3.32
N GLY A 78 10.62 -23.19 2.46
CA GLY A 78 9.24 -23.53 2.09
C GLY A 78 8.44 -22.38 1.49
N PRO A 79 7.12 -22.56 1.34
CA PRO A 79 6.25 -21.47 0.92
C PRO A 79 6.09 -20.47 2.06
N HIS A 80 6.13 -19.18 1.69
CA HIS A 80 5.97 -18.07 2.62
C HIS A 80 4.72 -17.29 2.27
N GLU A 81 4.02 -16.83 3.30
CA GLU A 81 3.03 -15.78 3.18
C GLU A 81 3.78 -14.44 3.26
N VAL A 82 3.57 -13.62 2.25
CA VAL A 82 4.07 -12.24 2.19
C VAL A 82 2.89 -11.31 2.38
N SER A 83 2.98 -10.39 3.32
CA SER A 83 2.06 -9.27 3.50
C SER A 83 2.83 -7.96 3.28
N GLU A 84 2.29 -7.10 2.43
CA GLU A 84 2.90 -5.87 1.95
C GLU A 84 1.92 -4.71 2.20
N GLU A 85 2.39 -3.63 2.81
CA GLU A 85 1.69 -2.35 2.86
C GLU A 85 2.53 -1.29 2.14
N TYR A 86 1.93 -0.57 1.20
CA TYR A 86 2.64 0.37 0.34
C TYR A 86 1.75 1.51 -0.16
N ALA A 87 2.39 2.57 -0.65
CA ALA A 87 1.72 3.67 -1.33
C ALA A 87 1.64 3.36 -2.83
N GLU A 88 0.43 3.35 -3.39
CA GLU A 88 0.19 2.99 -4.79
C GLU A 88 0.47 4.15 -5.74
N SER A 89 0.32 5.39 -5.28
CA SER A 89 0.60 6.57 -6.09
C SER A 89 1.22 7.64 -5.22
N LEU A 90 2.49 7.94 -5.48
CA LEU A 90 3.17 9.07 -4.88
C LEU A 90 2.78 10.32 -5.65
N PRO A 91 2.21 11.36 -5.00
CA PRO A 91 1.82 12.57 -5.71
C PRO A 91 3.01 13.18 -6.46
N PRO A 92 2.88 13.48 -7.76
CA PRO A 92 3.94 14.13 -8.51
C PRO A 92 4.12 15.56 -8.00
N GLY A 93 5.25 15.85 -7.37
CA GLY A 93 5.65 17.20 -7.00
C GLY A 93 5.23 17.67 -5.60
N ASP A 94 4.36 16.95 -4.90
CA ASP A 94 4.14 17.17 -3.48
C ASP A 94 4.84 16.07 -2.68
N PRO A 95 5.89 16.38 -1.90
CA PRO A 95 6.43 15.41 -0.97
C PRO A 95 5.31 15.02 0.01
N LEU A 96 4.95 13.74 0.06
CA LEU A 96 4.16 13.24 1.18
C LEU A 96 4.91 13.64 2.46
N SER A 97 4.25 14.39 3.34
CA SER A 97 4.85 14.84 4.60
C SER A 97 5.32 13.63 5.43
N ARG A 98 4.63 12.50 5.25
CA ARG A 98 4.97 11.20 5.80
C ARG A 98 4.44 10.07 4.92
N THR A 99 5.17 8.97 4.82
CA THR A 99 4.71 7.74 4.16
C THR A 99 5.20 6.52 4.92
N ARG A 100 4.42 5.45 4.90
CA ARG A 100 4.81 4.17 5.49
C ARG A 100 4.84 3.08 4.42
N SER A 101 5.78 2.16 4.56
CA SER A 101 5.74 0.87 3.89
C SER A 101 6.06 -0.23 4.89
N SER A 102 5.44 -1.39 4.73
CA SER A 102 5.68 -2.57 5.58
C SER A 102 5.78 -3.81 4.72
N CYS A 103 6.70 -4.72 5.08
CA CYS A 103 6.80 -6.04 4.49
C CYS A 103 6.92 -7.08 5.58
N SER A 104 6.04 -8.07 5.57
CA SER A 104 6.08 -9.22 6.47
C SER A 104 6.18 -10.49 5.66
N VAL A 105 7.20 -11.31 5.92
CA VAL A 105 7.38 -12.63 5.32
C VAL A 105 7.39 -13.68 6.43
N GLY A 106 6.50 -14.67 6.35
CA GLY A 106 6.45 -15.75 7.34
C GLY A 106 6.11 -17.10 6.72
N SER A 107 6.50 -18.18 7.39
CA SER A 107 6.22 -19.53 6.90
C SER A 107 4.72 -19.86 6.90
N VAL A 108 4.25 -20.60 5.91
CA VAL A 108 2.84 -20.99 5.74
C VAL A 108 2.42 -22.17 6.65
N GLU A 109 3.26 -22.63 7.59
CA GLU A 109 2.97 -23.86 8.34
C GLU A 109 1.65 -23.82 9.13
N GLU A 110 0.82 -24.83 8.89
CA GLU A 110 -0.49 -25.03 9.50
C GLU A 110 -0.40 -25.12 11.04
N ARG A 111 -0.98 -24.13 11.72
CA ARG A 111 -1.46 -24.22 13.11
C ARG A 111 -0.42 -24.44 14.23
N ARG A 112 0.67 -23.67 14.29
CA ARG A 112 1.46 -23.58 15.53
C ARG A 112 1.70 -22.13 15.96
N GLU A 113 1.69 -21.93 17.28
CA GLU A 113 1.84 -20.65 17.99
C GLU A 113 3.25 -20.02 17.88
N ASN A 114 4.16 -20.62 17.11
CA ASN A 114 5.56 -20.20 16.97
C ASN A 114 5.95 -20.03 15.49
N LEU A 115 5.31 -19.10 14.79
CA LEU A 115 5.60 -18.81 13.38
C LEU A 115 6.89 -18.01 13.28
N SER A 116 7.85 -18.52 12.49
CA SER A 116 9.01 -17.73 12.10
C SER A 116 8.56 -16.65 11.12
N ARG A 117 8.87 -15.39 11.42
CA ARG A 117 8.44 -14.23 10.65
C ARG A 117 9.49 -13.14 10.66
N VAL A 118 9.66 -12.49 9.51
CA VAL A 118 10.48 -11.31 9.32
C VAL A 118 9.55 -10.16 8.96
N VAL A 119 9.66 -9.04 9.65
CA VAL A 119 8.91 -7.82 9.34
C VAL A 119 9.87 -6.66 9.19
N LEU A 120 9.81 -5.95 8.07
CA LEU A 120 10.49 -4.68 7.82
C LEU A 120 9.46 -3.57 7.69
N ASP A 121 9.48 -2.62 8.62
CA ASP A 121 8.71 -1.38 8.55
C ASP A 121 9.65 -0.23 8.15
N ILE A 122 9.22 0.59 7.19
CA ILE A 122 9.90 1.81 6.75
C ILE A 122 8.93 2.98 6.90
N ASN A 123 9.28 3.94 7.76
CA ASN A 123 8.56 5.19 7.91
C ASN A 123 9.42 6.33 7.37
N ILE A 124 8.92 7.03 6.36
CA ILE A 124 9.64 8.09 5.64
C ILE A 124 9.00 9.41 5.97
N SER A 125 9.82 10.43 6.26
CA SER A 125 9.36 11.78 6.58
C SER A 125 10.29 12.82 5.99
N ALA A 126 9.71 13.91 5.49
CA ALA A 126 10.47 15.11 5.11
C ALA A 126 11.06 15.83 6.33
N ASP A 127 10.35 15.76 7.45
CA ASP A 127 10.77 16.31 8.73
C ASP A 127 11.42 15.20 9.56
N LYS A 128 12.73 15.30 9.78
CA LYS A 128 13.49 14.33 10.56
C LYS A 128 13.05 14.28 12.03
N GLU A 129 12.49 15.36 12.56
CA GLU A 129 11.96 15.37 13.93
C GLU A 129 10.74 14.44 14.06
N LEU A 130 9.99 14.21 12.97
CA LEU A 130 8.83 13.31 12.94
C LEU A 130 9.19 11.82 12.77
N LEU A 131 10.47 11.50 12.54
CA LEU A 131 10.93 10.11 12.45
C LEU A 131 10.98 9.42 13.82
N GLY A 132 10.97 10.20 14.91
CA GLY A 132 11.11 9.71 16.28
C GLY A 132 12.58 9.41 16.64
N ASP A 133 12.81 9.12 17.92
CA ASP A 133 14.10 8.61 18.40
C ASP A 133 14.12 7.07 18.31
N PRO A 134 15.14 6.44 17.68
CA PRO A 134 15.26 4.98 17.63
C PRO A 134 15.21 4.29 19.00
N THR A 135 15.64 4.97 20.07
CA THR A 135 15.53 4.47 21.44
C THR A 135 14.09 4.38 21.93
N GLU A 136 13.22 5.29 21.49
CA GLU A 136 11.78 5.27 21.79
C GLU A 136 11.04 4.22 20.95
N LEU A 137 11.58 3.88 19.77
CA LEU A 137 11.05 2.79 18.93
C LEU A 137 11.29 1.41 19.56
N LEU A 138 12.32 1.27 20.41
CA LEU A 138 12.69 0.04 21.11
C LEU A 138 12.98 0.28 22.60
N ASP A 139 11.92 0.34 23.41
CA ASP A 139 12.05 0.51 24.86
C ASP A 139 12.93 -0.58 25.48
N GLY A 140 14.06 -0.18 26.08
CA GLY A 140 15.05 -1.08 26.66
C GLY A 140 16.03 -1.74 25.69
N GLY A 141 16.17 -1.23 24.45
CA GLY A 141 17.18 -1.67 23.49
C GLY A 141 18.60 -1.22 23.84
N GLU A 142 19.60 -1.98 23.40
CA GLU A 142 21.02 -1.63 23.51
C GLU A 142 21.54 -1.09 22.15
N PRO A 143 22.58 -0.25 22.13
CA PRO A 143 23.18 0.21 20.88
C PRO A 143 23.66 -0.97 20.01
N LEU A 144 23.35 -0.95 18.72
CA LEU A 144 23.78 -1.96 17.76
C LEU A 144 25.21 -1.67 17.29
N PRO A 145 26.18 -2.57 17.50
CA PRO A 145 27.57 -2.33 17.09
C PRO A 145 27.69 -2.14 15.57
N GLY A 146 28.41 -1.10 15.15
CA GLY A 146 28.70 -0.83 13.73
C GLY A 146 27.57 -0.18 12.94
N VAL A 147 26.42 0.09 13.55
CA VAL A 147 25.29 0.80 12.92
C VAL A 147 25.06 2.12 13.64
N ASP A 148 25.30 3.24 12.94
CA ASP A 148 25.11 4.57 13.52
C ASP A 148 23.62 4.82 13.85
N GLY A 149 23.35 5.28 15.07
CA GLY A 149 21.98 5.47 15.58
C GLY A 149 21.12 4.21 15.64
N GLY A 150 21.70 3.01 15.49
CA GLY A 150 21.01 1.73 15.53
C GLY A 150 20.87 1.18 16.94
N TYR A 151 19.71 0.60 17.24
CA TYR A 151 19.41 -0.07 18.50
C TYR A 151 18.87 -1.47 18.25
N ILE A 152 19.21 -2.39 19.14
CA ILE A 152 18.77 -3.78 19.10
C ILE A 152 18.16 -4.17 20.44
N GLN A 153 17.03 -4.84 20.38
CA GLN A 153 16.41 -5.51 21.52
C GLN A 153 16.22 -6.96 21.13
N SER A 154 16.74 -7.88 21.94
CA SER A 154 16.53 -9.31 21.71
C SER A 154 16.01 -9.98 22.97
N ASP A 155 14.95 -10.77 22.80
CA ASP A 155 14.51 -11.76 23.77
C ASP A 155 14.73 -13.18 23.21
N GLU A 156 14.22 -14.21 23.89
CA GLU A 156 14.41 -15.61 23.49
C GLU A 156 13.82 -15.98 22.11
N ARG A 157 12.88 -15.19 21.59
CA ARG A 157 12.10 -15.52 20.37
C ARG A 157 11.97 -14.36 19.40
N VAL A 158 12.26 -13.15 19.82
CA VAL A 158 12.09 -11.95 19.01
C VAL A 158 13.34 -11.10 19.11
N THR A 159 13.91 -10.77 17.95
CA THR A 159 14.95 -9.75 17.81
C THR A 159 14.36 -8.58 17.04
N ARG A 160 14.43 -7.39 17.61
CA ARG A 160 14.02 -6.15 16.98
C ARG A 160 15.20 -5.23 16.82
N VAL A 161 15.26 -4.57 15.68
CA VAL A 161 16.32 -3.62 15.34
C VAL A 161 15.65 -2.37 14.82
N ALA A 162 16.00 -1.20 15.37
CA ALA A 162 15.50 0.08 14.92
C ALA A 162 16.68 1.00 14.61
N TRP A 163 16.62 1.69 13.49
CA TRP A 163 17.66 2.63 13.07
C TRP A 163 17.09 3.69 12.14
N ILE A 164 17.83 4.78 11.96
CA ILE A 164 17.50 5.84 10.99
C ILE A 164 18.55 5.81 9.89
N HIS A 165 18.08 5.79 8.64
CA HIS A 165 18.92 5.91 7.45
C HIS A 165 18.39 7.02 6.54
N GLY A 166 19.14 8.11 6.40
CA GLY A 166 18.75 9.26 5.58
C GLY A 166 17.47 9.96 6.09
N ALA A 167 16.35 9.73 5.39
CA ALA A 167 15.02 10.26 5.70
C ALA A 167 14.01 9.16 6.11
N ALA A 168 14.51 7.96 6.38
CA ALA A 168 13.72 6.80 6.77
C ALA A 168 14.07 6.36 8.19
N ALA A 169 13.05 6.11 9.01
CA ALA A 169 13.14 5.32 10.22
C ALA A 169 12.73 3.88 9.88
N LEU A 170 13.60 2.93 10.19
CA LEU A 170 13.43 1.52 9.86
C LEU A 170 13.32 0.70 11.13
N THR A 171 12.42 -0.29 11.11
CA THR A 171 12.30 -1.31 12.14
C THR A 171 12.30 -2.69 11.49
N LEU A 172 13.25 -3.54 11.87
CA LEU A 172 13.31 -4.94 11.49
C LEU A 172 12.93 -5.80 12.70
N THR A 173 11.88 -6.60 12.58
CA THR A 173 11.47 -7.58 13.60
C THR A 173 11.65 -8.99 13.06
N LEU A 174 12.41 -9.77 13.80
CA LEU A 174 12.75 -11.16 13.52
C LEU A 174 12.12 -12.02 14.62
N SER A 175 11.08 -12.79 14.29
CA SER A 175 10.39 -13.69 15.22
C SER A 175 10.74 -15.14 14.87
N HIS A 176 11.13 -15.93 15.86
CA HIS A 176 11.65 -17.29 15.71
C HIS A 176 11.14 -18.24 16.80
N ASP A 177 11.31 -19.54 16.54
CA ASP A 177 10.99 -20.61 17.49
C ASP A 177 12.09 -20.82 18.55
N ARG A 178 13.29 -20.26 18.33
CA ARG A 178 14.47 -20.36 19.21
C ARG A 178 15.26 -19.04 19.21
N ALA A 179 16.16 -18.91 20.18
CA ALA A 179 17.04 -17.75 20.31
C ALA A 179 17.81 -17.50 19.02
N PHE A 180 17.79 -16.24 18.58
CA PHE A 180 18.45 -15.78 17.37
C PHE A 180 19.85 -15.25 17.70
N ALA A 181 20.83 -15.58 16.85
CA ALA A 181 22.17 -15.05 17.00
C ALA A 181 22.21 -13.60 16.48
N THR A 182 22.54 -12.65 17.35
CA THR A 182 22.55 -11.22 17.01
C THR A 182 23.82 -10.77 16.29
N ASP A 183 24.87 -11.60 16.25
CA ASP A 183 26.19 -11.23 15.69
C ASP A 183 26.14 -10.85 14.20
N GLY A 184 25.21 -11.42 13.41
CA GLY A 184 25.05 -11.11 11.99
C GLY A 184 24.11 -9.93 11.68
N VAL A 185 23.45 -9.37 12.68
CA VAL A 185 22.46 -8.29 12.50
C VAL A 185 23.05 -7.03 11.85
N PRO A 186 24.26 -6.55 12.24
CA PRO A 186 24.84 -5.36 11.59
C PRO A 186 25.05 -5.53 10.08
N GLU A 187 25.43 -6.72 9.63
CA GLU A 187 25.63 -7.02 8.20
C GLU A 187 24.30 -6.98 7.44
N VAL A 188 23.24 -7.54 8.03
CA VAL A 188 21.88 -7.46 7.49
C VAL A 188 21.43 -6.00 7.36
N VAL A 189 21.62 -5.18 8.40
CA VAL A 189 21.27 -3.75 8.36
C VAL A 189 22.06 -3.03 7.27
N GLY A 190 23.35 -3.34 7.09
CA GLY A 190 24.17 -2.79 6.01
C GLY A 190 23.58 -3.06 4.62
N VAL A 191 23.22 -4.32 4.34
CA VAL A 191 22.58 -4.71 3.06
C VAL A 191 21.22 -4.02 2.87
N LEU A 192 20.42 -3.90 3.92
CA LEU A 192 19.13 -3.20 3.83
C LEU A 192 19.32 -1.70 3.54
N ASN A 193 20.32 -1.04 4.14
CA ASN A 193 20.63 0.36 3.85
C ASN A 193 21.02 0.57 2.39
N GLU A 194 21.87 -0.30 1.81
CA GLU A 194 22.24 -0.25 0.40
C GLU A 194 20.99 -0.34 -0.50
N ARG A 195 20.06 -1.24 -0.20
CA ARG A 195 18.80 -1.40 -0.96
C ARG A 195 17.83 -0.23 -0.76
N VAL A 196 17.81 0.41 0.40
CA VAL A 196 17.02 1.63 0.63
C VAL A 196 17.58 2.78 -0.22
N ASP A 197 18.90 2.87 -0.37
CA ASP A 197 19.54 3.89 -1.21
C ASP A 197 19.23 3.73 -2.71
N GLU A 198 18.93 2.51 -3.17
CA GLU A 198 18.43 2.23 -4.54
C GLU A 198 17.02 2.79 -4.78
N ARG A 199 16.25 3.07 -3.71
CA ARG A 199 14.91 3.67 -3.73
C ARG A 199 13.90 2.91 -4.60
N PRO A 200 13.74 1.59 -4.40
CA PRO A 200 12.76 0.84 -5.16
C PRO A 200 11.35 1.29 -4.78
N THR A 201 10.58 1.77 -5.75
CA THR A 201 9.19 2.24 -5.53
C THR A 201 8.15 1.19 -5.89
N ASP A 202 8.50 0.26 -6.76
CA ASP A 202 7.58 -0.75 -7.27
C ASP A 202 7.22 -1.75 -6.18
N ALA A 203 5.97 -2.24 -6.22
CA ALA A 203 5.55 -3.36 -5.38
C ALA A 203 6.37 -4.61 -5.71
N ALA A 204 6.54 -5.48 -4.72
CA ALA A 204 7.28 -6.72 -4.95
C ALA A 204 6.65 -7.56 -6.08
N GLU A 205 7.49 -8.06 -6.99
CA GLU A 205 7.04 -8.93 -8.08
C GLU A 205 6.44 -10.22 -7.51
N ILE A 206 5.21 -10.56 -7.90
CA ILE A 206 4.63 -11.86 -7.58
C ILE A 206 5.20 -12.88 -8.58
N PRO A 207 5.87 -13.94 -8.12
CA PRO A 207 6.40 -14.95 -9.02
C PRO A 207 5.28 -15.55 -9.87
N PRO A 208 5.47 -15.70 -11.19
CA PRO A 208 4.43 -16.26 -12.05
C PRO A 208 4.10 -17.69 -11.63
N ALA A 209 2.81 -18.00 -11.55
CA ALA A 209 2.32 -19.35 -11.28
C ALA A 209 2.51 -20.25 -12.51
N LYS A 210 3.76 -20.64 -12.83
CA LYS A 210 4.10 -21.43 -14.03
C LYS A 210 3.40 -22.80 -14.13
N LYS A 211 2.74 -23.26 -13.06
CA LYS A 211 2.30 -24.65 -12.91
C LYS A 211 0.99 -25.01 -13.61
N PHE A 212 0.19 -24.04 -14.07
CA PHE A 212 -1.18 -24.30 -14.54
C PHE A 212 -1.49 -23.89 -15.99
N GLY A 213 -0.48 -23.59 -16.81
CA GLY A 213 -0.62 -23.57 -18.26
C GLY A 213 -1.37 -22.36 -18.86
N SER A 214 -1.54 -21.27 -18.12
CA SER A 214 -2.03 -19.99 -18.64
C SER A 214 -1.34 -18.82 -17.95
N ASP A 215 -1.09 -17.75 -18.70
CA ASP A 215 -0.59 -16.44 -18.21
C ASP A 215 -1.71 -15.71 -17.45
N VAL A 216 -2.27 -16.35 -16.43
CA VAL A 216 -3.29 -15.72 -15.59
C VAL A 216 -2.60 -14.65 -14.76
N VAL A 217 -3.12 -13.43 -14.83
CA VAL A 217 -2.73 -12.36 -13.91
C VAL A 217 -3.18 -12.78 -12.51
N VAL A 218 -2.21 -13.25 -11.72
CA VAL A 218 -2.46 -13.74 -10.36
C VAL A 218 -2.46 -12.63 -9.32
N ASP A 219 -2.01 -11.43 -9.65
CA ASP A 219 -1.91 -10.32 -8.70
C ASP A 219 -3.22 -9.55 -8.57
N ALA A 220 -3.90 -9.71 -7.42
CA ALA A 220 -5.12 -8.98 -7.09
C ALA A 220 -4.95 -7.46 -7.18
N CYS A 221 -3.80 -6.88 -6.82
CA CYS A 221 -3.60 -5.43 -6.88
C CYS A 221 -3.37 -4.89 -8.29
N SER A 222 -2.98 -5.74 -9.24
CA SER A 222 -2.84 -5.36 -10.64
C SER A 222 -4.17 -5.28 -11.39
N VAL A 223 -5.19 -6.04 -10.94
CA VAL A 223 -6.51 -6.09 -11.60
C VAL A 223 -7.59 -5.35 -10.85
N PHE A 224 -7.49 -5.25 -9.51
CA PHE A 224 -8.25 -4.29 -8.72
C PHE A 224 -7.36 -3.06 -8.62
N THR A 225 -7.65 -1.98 -9.34
CA THR A 225 -6.88 -0.72 -9.37
C THR A 225 -7.50 0.33 -8.44
N HIS A 226 -6.76 1.41 -8.18
CA HIS A 226 -7.28 2.64 -7.56
C HIS A 226 -8.55 3.14 -8.28
N ASP A 227 -8.51 3.23 -9.61
CA ASP A 227 -9.64 3.73 -10.39
C ASP A 227 -10.89 2.85 -10.27
N GLU A 228 -10.73 1.51 -10.24
CA GLU A 228 -11.89 0.63 -10.03
C GLU A 228 -12.43 0.70 -8.62
N PHE A 229 -11.58 0.95 -7.63
CA PHE A 229 -12.05 1.25 -6.29
C PHE A 229 -12.90 2.52 -6.33
N GLU A 230 -12.38 3.64 -6.83
CA GLU A 230 -13.08 4.92 -6.78
C GLU A 230 -14.40 4.89 -7.57
N GLU A 231 -14.40 4.26 -8.75
CA GLU A 231 -15.60 4.14 -9.59
C GLU A 231 -16.68 3.27 -8.92
N GLY A 232 -16.31 2.13 -8.35
CA GLY A 232 -17.30 1.22 -7.78
C GLY A 232 -17.70 1.59 -6.34
N ALA A 233 -16.76 2.09 -5.54
CA ALA A 233 -17.03 2.60 -4.19
C ALA A 233 -17.69 3.98 -4.22
N GLY A 234 -17.48 4.78 -5.26
CA GLY A 234 -18.00 6.14 -5.37
C GLY A 234 -17.44 7.09 -4.31
N TYR A 235 -16.27 6.77 -3.77
CA TYR A 235 -15.54 7.53 -2.74
C TYR A 235 -14.06 7.54 -3.08
N ARG A 236 -13.37 8.56 -2.57
CA ARG A 236 -11.92 8.67 -2.66
C ARG A 236 -11.20 7.48 -2.04
N ALA A 237 -10.23 6.91 -2.75
CA ALA A 237 -9.30 5.92 -2.19
C ALA A 237 -8.13 6.62 -1.48
N ALA A 238 -7.62 6.01 -0.40
CA ALA A 238 -6.37 6.42 0.23
C ALA A 238 -5.20 6.13 -0.73
N PRO A 239 -4.45 7.14 -1.21
CA PRO A 239 -3.37 6.94 -2.18
C PRO A 239 -2.12 6.31 -1.55
N ASP A 240 -1.99 6.40 -0.23
CA ASP A 240 -0.84 6.04 0.58
C ASP A 240 -0.98 4.68 1.30
N LEU A 241 -2.11 3.98 1.10
CA LEU A 241 -2.39 2.73 1.80
C LEU A 241 -3.05 1.68 0.90
N VAL A 242 -2.22 0.80 0.35
CA VAL A 242 -2.61 -0.48 -0.22
C VAL A 242 -2.05 -1.60 0.63
N SER A 243 -2.89 -2.57 0.97
CA SER A 243 -2.48 -3.79 1.66
C SER A 243 -2.65 -4.98 0.72
N ARG A 244 -1.57 -5.73 0.53
CA ARG A 244 -1.48 -6.85 -0.41
C ARG A 244 -0.91 -8.06 0.32
N THR A 245 -1.50 -9.22 0.12
CA THR A 245 -0.96 -10.48 0.65
C THR A 245 -0.84 -11.48 -0.47
N TYR A 246 0.23 -12.26 -0.52
CA TYR A 246 0.39 -13.36 -1.47
C TYR A 246 1.22 -14.49 -0.89
N THR A 247 1.07 -15.69 -1.44
CA THR A 247 1.91 -16.84 -1.07
C THR A 247 3.00 -17.05 -2.11
N THR A 248 4.26 -17.18 -1.68
CA THR A 248 5.35 -17.55 -2.58
C THR A 248 5.22 -19.01 -3.01
N PRO A 249 5.47 -19.33 -4.29
CA PRO A 249 5.51 -20.72 -4.72
C PRO A 249 6.73 -21.40 -4.10
N SER A 250 6.52 -22.47 -3.35
CA SER A 250 7.60 -23.35 -2.94
C SER A 250 8.07 -24.22 -4.10
N GLY A 251 9.35 -24.62 -4.08
CA GLY A 251 9.90 -25.62 -4.99
C GLY A 251 9.09 -26.93 -5.03
N SER A 252 9.50 -27.85 -5.91
CA SER A 252 8.77 -29.05 -6.36
C SER A 252 8.07 -29.92 -5.30
N THR A 253 8.44 -29.79 -4.02
CA THR A 253 8.01 -30.62 -2.89
C THR A 253 6.67 -30.21 -2.28
N TYR A 254 6.25 -28.96 -2.43
CA TYR A 254 4.96 -28.48 -1.94
C TYR A 254 4.22 -27.81 -3.09
N PRO A 255 3.28 -28.49 -3.77
CA PRO A 255 2.24 -27.76 -4.44
C PRO A 255 1.42 -27.11 -3.32
N THR A 256 1.58 -25.80 -3.09
CA THR A 256 0.37 -25.08 -2.74
C THR A 256 -0.52 -25.29 -3.97
N ASP A 257 -1.53 -26.14 -3.84
CA ASP A 257 -2.43 -26.49 -4.96
C ASP A 257 -3.15 -25.24 -5.49
N PHE A 258 -2.97 -24.09 -4.83
CA PHE A 258 -3.40 -22.80 -5.29
C PHE A 258 -2.41 -21.69 -4.95
N VAL A 259 -2.38 -20.66 -5.78
CA VAL A 259 -1.79 -19.35 -5.44
C VAL A 259 -2.93 -18.44 -5.02
N ASN A 260 -2.83 -17.87 -3.82
CA ASN A 260 -3.76 -16.85 -3.34
C ASN A 260 -3.05 -15.50 -3.32
N THR A 261 -3.72 -14.49 -3.86
CA THR A 261 -3.31 -13.11 -3.70
C THR A 261 -4.50 -12.29 -3.25
N THR A 262 -4.24 -11.27 -2.45
CA THR A 262 -5.28 -10.36 -1.98
C THR A 262 -4.83 -8.92 -2.16
N CYS A 263 -5.80 -8.05 -2.37
CA CYS A 263 -5.59 -6.62 -2.44
C CYS A 263 -6.70 -5.89 -1.70
N ARG A 264 -6.33 -5.08 -0.73
CA ARG A 264 -7.22 -4.22 0.03
C ARG A 264 -6.85 -2.77 -0.24
N ARG A 265 -7.88 -1.99 -0.59
CA ARG A 265 -7.82 -0.53 -0.62
C ARG A 265 -8.83 0.01 0.36
N THR A 266 -8.50 1.14 0.97
CA THR A 266 -9.36 1.81 1.96
C THR A 266 -9.71 3.21 1.46
N THR A 267 -10.88 3.71 1.85
CA THR A 267 -11.25 5.10 1.57
C THR A 267 -10.29 6.08 2.23
N ALA A 268 -9.99 7.20 1.56
CA ALA A 268 -9.19 8.28 2.11
C ALA A 268 -9.87 8.95 3.30
N MET A 269 -9.09 9.35 4.29
CA MET A 269 -9.58 10.22 5.37
C MET A 269 -9.84 11.62 4.83
N LYS A 270 -10.95 12.23 5.26
CA LYS A 270 -11.34 13.59 4.91
C LYS A 270 -10.28 14.60 5.39
N PRO A 271 -9.64 15.38 4.49
CA PRO A 271 -8.79 16.50 4.89
C PRO A 271 -9.62 17.58 5.62
N PHE A 272 -8.98 18.33 6.51
CA PHE A 272 -9.69 19.35 7.29
C PHE A 272 -10.31 20.43 6.38
N GLY A 273 -11.64 20.56 6.44
CA GLY A 273 -12.39 21.59 5.70
C GLY A 273 -12.81 21.19 4.28
N GLU A 274 -12.46 20.00 3.78
CA GLU A 274 -12.81 19.55 2.42
C GLU A 274 -13.88 18.47 2.43
N GLU A 275 -14.98 18.65 1.69
CA GLU A 275 -16.02 17.60 1.57
C GLU A 275 -15.82 16.67 0.36
N GLN A 276 -15.09 17.14 -0.65
CA GLN A 276 -14.83 16.43 -1.91
C GLN A 276 -13.42 16.75 -2.39
N GLY A 277 -12.81 15.81 -3.13
CA GLY A 277 -11.57 16.04 -3.84
C GLY A 277 -11.75 16.97 -5.05
N ALA A 278 -10.63 17.35 -5.68
CA ALA A 278 -10.60 18.30 -6.81
C ALA A 278 -11.40 17.84 -8.05
N ASP A 279 -11.63 16.53 -8.19
CA ASP A 279 -12.42 15.87 -9.23
C ASP A 279 -13.90 15.67 -8.84
N GLY A 280 -14.32 16.14 -7.67
CA GLY A 280 -15.69 16.06 -7.17
C GLY A 280 -16.05 14.73 -6.49
N LEU A 281 -15.11 13.78 -6.36
CA LEU A 281 -15.34 12.56 -5.59
C LEU A 281 -15.40 12.85 -4.09
N PRO A 282 -16.42 12.35 -3.37
CA PRO A 282 -16.57 12.62 -1.94
C PRO A 282 -15.57 11.82 -1.10
N TYR A 283 -15.18 12.41 0.04
CA TYR A 283 -14.57 11.66 1.14
C TYR A 283 -15.67 10.94 1.94
N MET A 284 -15.40 9.72 2.39
CA MET A 284 -16.33 8.97 3.22
C MET A 284 -16.18 9.37 4.70
N ASP A 285 -17.30 9.53 5.41
CA ASP A 285 -17.30 9.60 6.87
C ASP A 285 -17.24 8.16 7.43
N GLY A 286 -16.04 7.74 7.83
CA GLY A 286 -15.70 6.36 8.21
C GLY A 286 -14.75 5.69 7.22
N SER A 287 -14.62 4.36 7.31
CA SER A 287 -13.77 3.59 6.40
C SER A 287 -14.50 2.44 5.71
N LEU A 288 -14.32 2.37 4.40
CA LEU A 288 -14.66 1.25 3.55
C LEU A 288 -13.36 0.67 2.98
N SER A 289 -13.13 -0.62 3.24
CA SER A 289 -11.91 -1.35 2.91
C SER A 289 -12.18 -2.66 2.15
N PRO A 290 -12.78 -2.61 0.93
CA PRO A 290 -12.99 -3.76 0.08
C PRO A 290 -11.70 -4.56 -0.12
N LEU A 291 -11.88 -5.87 -0.13
CA LEU A 291 -10.81 -6.84 -0.35
C LEU A 291 -11.12 -7.62 -1.62
N ALA A 292 -10.23 -7.54 -2.60
CA ALA A 292 -10.20 -8.48 -3.71
C ALA A 292 -9.28 -9.66 -3.35
N SER A 293 -9.75 -10.88 -3.56
CA SER A 293 -8.98 -12.11 -3.41
C SER A 293 -9.01 -12.88 -4.73
N ILE A 294 -7.85 -13.35 -5.19
CA ILE A 294 -7.72 -14.16 -6.40
C ILE A 294 -7.02 -15.45 -6.04
N GLU A 295 -7.74 -16.56 -6.21
CA GLU A 295 -7.23 -17.91 -5.98
C GLU A 295 -7.18 -18.67 -7.31
N THR A 296 -5.99 -19.12 -7.69
CA THR A 296 -5.79 -19.97 -8.87
C THR A 296 -5.71 -21.43 -8.46
N HIS A 297 -6.60 -22.29 -8.95
CA HIS A 297 -6.67 -23.70 -8.59
C HIS A 297 -6.16 -24.64 -9.70
N PRO A 298 -5.97 -25.94 -9.45
CA PRO A 298 -5.44 -26.87 -10.45
C PRO A 298 -6.42 -27.19 -11.57
N THR A 299 -7.73 -27.08 -11.29
CA THR A 299 -8.80 -27.37 -12.26
C THR A 299 -10.00 -26.45 -12.03
N PRO A 300 -10.84 -26.24 -13.05
CA PRO A 300 -12.14 -25.56 -12.87
C PRO A 300 -13.05 -26.24 -11.84
N GLY A 301 -12.97 -27.56 -11.72
CA GLY A 301 -13.72 -28.32 -10.70
C GLY A 301 -13.27 -28.00 -9.28
N ALA A 302 -11.95 -27.85 -9.07
CA ALA A 302 -11.39 -27.45 -7.78
C ALA A 302 -11.76 -26.01 -7.40
N ALA A 303 -11.69 -25.08 -8.36
CA ALA A 303 -12.15 -23.70 -8.16
C ALA A 303 -13.64 -23.64 -7.80
N LEU A 304 -14.47 -24.45 -8.50
CA LEU A 304 -15.89 -24.57 -8.19
C LEU A 304 -16.14 -25.13 -6.78
N ALA A 305 -15.44 -26.18 -6.37
CA ALA A 305 -15.57 -26.76 -5.04
C ALA A 305 -15.18 -25.75 -3.95
N ALA A 306 -14.11 -24.99 -4.17
CA ALA A 306 -13.66 -23.93 -3.27
C ALA A 306 -14.69 -22.78 -3.17
N ALA A 307 -15.31 -22.36 -4.27
CA ALA A 307 -16.40 -21.39 -4.24
C ALA A 307 -17.65 -21.94 -3.55
N GLN A 308 -18.03 -23.20 -3.81
CA GLN A 308 -19.22 -23.82 -3.25
C GLN A 308 -19.13 -23.97 -1.74
N SER A 309 -17.97 -24.27 -1.17
CA SER A 309 -17.80 -24.35 0.29
C SER A 309 -18.18 -23.04 0.99
N ARG A 310 -17.91 -21.89 0.35
CA ARG A 310 -18.31 -20.57 0.86
C ARG A 310 -19.79 -20.28 0.61
N VAL A 311 -20.32 -20.63 -0.57
CA VAL A 311 -21.73 -20.42 -0.94
C VAL A 311 -22.68 -21.26 -0.07
N ASP A 312 -22.31 -22.49 0.25
CA ASP A 312 -23.18 -23.44 0.95
C ASP A 312 -23.37 -23.11 2.43
N VAL A 313 -22.41 -22.41 3.03
CA VAL A 313 -22.46 -21.98 4.44
C VAL A 313 -22.94 -20.52 4.62
N SER A 314 -23.33 -19.85 3.54
CA SER A 314 -23.78 -18.45 3.58
C SER A 314 -25.27 -18.33 3.89
N ASP A 315 -25.63 -17.36 4.73
CA ASP A 315 -27.02 -17.11 5.16
C ASP A 315 -27.84 -16.49 4.01
N TYR A 316 -27.19 -15.63 3.23
CA TYR A 316 -27.71 -15.08 2.00
C TYR A 316 -26.90 -15.59 0.81
N ARG A 317 -27.60 -15.96 -0.27
CA ARG A 317 -26.99 -16.36 -1.53
C ARG A 317 -27.88 -16.00 -2.71
N GLU A 318 -27.32 -15.34 -3.69
CA GLU A 318 -27.98 -14.99 -4.94
C GLU A 318 -27.05 -15.32 -6.11
N LYS A 319 -27.56 -16.05 -7.11
CA LYS A 319 -26.80 -16.26 -8.35
C LYS A 319 -26.79 -14.98 -9.18
N VAL A 320 -25.60 -14.52 -9.55
CA VAL A 320 -25.41 -13.43 -10.50
C VAL A 320 -25.22 -14.03 -11.89
N ARG A 321 -26.07 -13.64 -12.84
CA ARG A 321 -26.00 -14.11 -14.23
C ARG A 321 -25.02 -13.25 -15.02
N ASP A 322 -24.51 -13.82 -16.12
CA ASP A 322 -23.70 -13.13 -17.13
C ASP A 322 -22.36 -12.56 -16.61
N LEU A 323 -21.85 -13.09 -15.49
CA LEU A 323 -20.58 -12.71 -14.89
C LEU A 323 -19.69 -13.96 -14.70
N GLY A 324 -18.56 -14.00 -15.40
CA GLY A 324 -17.67 -15.16 -15.45
C GLY A 324 -18.38 -16.42 -15.97
N ASP A 325 -17.85 -17.60 -15.62
CA ASP A 325 -18.53 -18.88 -15.86
C ASP A 325 -19.68 -19.07 -14.88
N ARG A 326 -19.49 -18.62 -13.63
CA ARG A 326 -20.48 -18.64 -12.55
C ARG A 326 -20.17 -17.53 -11.55
N ALA A 327 -21.20 -16.89 -11.01
CA ALA A 327 -21.05 -15.92 -9.94
C ALA A 327 -22.16 -16.01 -8.90
N TRP A 328 -21.80 -15.67 -7.66
CA TRP A 328 -22.71 -15.64 -6.52
C TRP A 328 -22.43 -14.42 -5.66
N LEU A 329 -23.48 -13.68 -5.32
CA LEU A 329 -23.45 -12.76 -4.19
C LEU A 329 -23.81 -13.56 -2.94
N VAL A 330 -22.93 -13.56 -1.95
CA VAL A 330 -23.07 -14.31 -0.70
C VAL A 330 -22.99 -13.37 0.50
N GLY A 331 -23.68 -13.70 1.58
CA GLY A 331 -23.68 -12.89 2.80
C GLY A 331 -23.78 -13.74 4.07
N SER A 332 -22.93 -13.43 5.04
CA SER A 332 -23.04 -13.92 6.43
C SER A 332 -22.87 -12.73 7.39
N SER A 333 -21.62 -12.44 7.82
CA SER A 333 -21.23 -11.23 8.55
C SER A 333 -20.79 -10.08 7.65
N SER A 334 -20.41 -10.39 6.41
CA SER A 334 -20.10 -9.46 5.33
C SER A 334 -20.73 -9.95 4.03
N LEU A 335 -20.95 -9.04 3.07
CA LEU A 335 -21.37 -9.37 1.72
C LEU A 335 -20.14 -9.50 0.82
N SER A 336 -20.09 -10.59 0.05
CA SER A 336 -19.02 -10.88 -0.91
C SER A 336 -19.60 -11.30 -2.26
N LEU A 337 -18.95 -10.90 -3.34
CA LEU A 337 -19.22 -11.39 -4.69
C LEU A 337 -18.13 -12.39 -5.08
N ILE A 338 -18.51 -13.64 -5.30
CA ILE A 338 -17.62 -14.71 -5.76
C ILE A 338 -17.87 -14.93 -7.25
N VAL A 339 -16.81 -14.90 -8.05
CA VAL A 339 -16.84 -15.15 -9.50
C VAL A 339 -15.84 -16.24 -9.85
N LEU A 340 -16.25 -17.18 -10.69
CA LEU A 340 -15.40 -18.20 -11.28
C LEU A 340 -15.11 -17.88 -12.74
N LYS A 341 -13.84 -18.01 -13.14
CA LYS A 341 -13.39 -17.97 -14.54
C LYS A 341 -12.36 -19.07 -14.75
N GLY A 342 -12.72 -20.13 -15.48
CA GLY A 342 -11.88 -21.30 -15.67
C GLY A 342 -11.50 -21.94 -14.33
N ASN A 343 -10.20 -21.99 -14.04
CA ASN A 343 -9.63 -22.49 -12.79
C ASN A 343 -9.38 -21.40 -11.74
N VAL A 344 -9.89 -20.18 -11.95
CA VAL A 344 -9.66 -19.05 -11.04
C VAL A 344 -10.93 -18.67 -10.30
N LYS A 345 -10.79 -18.42 -9.00
CA LYS A 345 -11.83 -17.87 -8.13
C LYS A 345 -11.46 -16.44 -7.74
N VAL A 346 -12.34 -15.51 -8.05
CA VAL A 346 -12.25 -14.11 -7.61
C VAL A 346 -13.30 -13.90 -6.52
N GLU A 347 -12.90 -13.37 -5.37
CA GLU A 347 -13.82 -12.96 -4.31
C GLU A 347 -13.62 -11.48 -3.98
N LEU A 348 -14.68 -10.68 -4.15
CA LEU A 348 -14.72 -9.28 -3.74
C LEU A 348 -15.55 -9.16 -2.48
N THR A 349 -14.90 -8.89 -1.35
CA THR A 349 -15.57 -8.70 -0.06
C THR A 349 -15.78 -7.22 0.22
N ALA A 350 -16.99 -6.84 0.59
CA ALA A 350 -17.31 -5.52 1.10
C ALA A 350 -16.74 -5.35 2.51
N GLY A 351 -15.66 -4.60 2.67
CA GLY A 351 -15.09 -4.32 3.99
C GLY A 351 -15.70 -3.06 4.59
N LEU A 352 -16.86 -3.15 5.25
CA LEU A 352 -17.40 -2.02 6.01
C LEU A 352 -16.92 -2.13 7.46
N SER A 353 -16.07 -1.23 7.94
CA SER A 353 -15.53 -1.32 9.30
C SER A 353 -16.40 -0.65 10.37
N ASN A 354 -17.33 0.23 9.99
CA ASN A 354 -18.01 1.10 10.96
C ASN A 354 -19.53 0.93 11.03
N GLY A 355 -20.12 -0.06 10.35
CA GLY A 355 -21.56 -0.35 10.44
C GLY A 355 -22.53 0.76 9.98
N ASN A 356 -22.03 1.93 9.57
CA ASN A 356 -22.84 3.10 9.21
C ASN A 356 -23.23 3.18 7.73
N ALA A 357 -22.67 2.30 6.89
CA ALA A 357 -23.17 2.15 5.53
C ALA A 357 -24.27 1.09 5.56
N ASP A 358 -25.53 1.53 5.66
CA ASP A 358 -26.73 0.69 5.48
C ASP A 358 -26.84 0.23 4.02
N TRP A 359 -25.82 -0.49 3.53
CA TRP A 359 -25.78 -0.99 2.17
C TRP A 359 -26.58 -2.27 2.09
N THR A 360 -27.69 -2.20 1.34
CA THR A 360 -28.48 -3.39 1.06
C THR A 360 -27.71 -4.33 0.13
N PRO A 361 -28.06 -5.63 0.07
CA PRO A 361 -27.51 -6.53 -0.96
C PRO A 361 -27.66 -5.99 -2.39
N ALA A 362 -28.71 -5.21 -2.67
CA ALA A 362 -28.91 -4.58 -3.97
C ALA A 362 -27.90 -3.45 -4.25
N ASP A 363 -27.61 -2.62 -3.25
CA ASP A 363 -26.58 -1.57 -3.36
C ASP A 363 -25.19 -2.19 -3.57
N MET A 364 -24.89 -3.24 -2.81
CA MET A 364 -23.65 -4.01 -2.96
C MET A 364 -23.53 -4.64 -4.33
N ARG A 365 -24.59 -5.26 -4.84
CA ARG A 365 -24.61 -5.84 -6.17
C ARG A 365 -24.31 -4.80 -7.24
N LYS A 366 -24.94 -3.62 -7.16
CA LYS A 366 -24.73 -2.52 -8.11
C LYS A 366 -23.28 -2.03 -8.14
N ARG A 367 -22.55 -2.15 -7.03
CA ARG A 367 -21.15 -1.71 -6.90
C ARG A 367 -20.14 -2.81 -7.26
N LEU A 368 -20.34 -4.02 -6.74
CA LEU A 368 -19.38 -5.12 -6.90
C LEU A 368 -19.43 -5.75 -8.29
N VAL A 369 -20.61 -5.83 -8.93
CA VAL A 369 -20.73 -6.48 -10.25
C VAL A 369 -19.90 -5.74 -11.31
N PRO A 370 -20.00 -4.41 -11.49
CA PRO A 370 -19.16 -3.69 -12.45
C PRO A 370 -17.65 -3.81 -12.15
N MET A 371 -17.26 -3.79 -10.87
CA MET A 371 -15.85 -4.01 -10.49
C MET A 371 -15.38 -5.40 -10.92
N ALA A 372 -16.18 -6.43 -10.62
CA ALA A 372 -15.86 -7.81 -10.95
C ALA A 372 -15.81 -8.04 -12.46
N GLU A 373 -16.69 -7.43 -13.24
CA GLU A 373 -16.66 -7.50 -14.71
C GLU A 373 -15.33 -7.01 -15.28
N LYS A 374 -14.81 -5.89 -14.76
CA LYS A 374 -13.50 -5.35 -15.19
C LYS A 374 -12.34 -6.23 -14.78
N ILE A 375 -12.35 -6.74 -13.55
CA ILE A 375 -11.34 -7.69 -13.06
C ILE A 375 -11.32 -8.94 -13.93
N VAL A 376 -12.48 -9.55 -14.14
CA VAL A 376 -12.65 -10.77 -14.94
C VAL A 376 -12.26 -10.53 -16.40
N ALA A 377 -12.45 -9.33 -16.96
CA ALA A 377 -12.05 -9.02 -18.33
C ALA A 377 -10.53 -8.96 -18.56
N ARG A 378 -9.74 -8.74 -17.50
CA ARG A 378 -8.27 -8.66 -17.55
C ARG A 378 -7.56 -10.00 -17.32
N MET A 379 -8.27 -10.97 -16.78
CA MET A 379 -7.82 -12.35 -16.55
C MET A 379 -8.09 -13.21 -17.76
#